data_AF-A0A139LVP7-F1
#
_entry.id   AF-A0A139LVP7-F1
#
_cell.length_a   1.000
_cell.length_b   1.000
_cell.length_c   1.000
_cell.angle_alpha   90.00
_cell.angle_beta   90.00
_cell.angle_gamma   90.00
#
_symmetry.space_group_name_H-M   'P 1'
#
loop_
_entity.id
_entity.type
_entity.pdbx_description
1 polymer ?
#
loop_
_entity_poly.entity_id
_entity_poly.type
_entity_poly.pdbx_seq_one_letter_code
_entity_poly.pdbx_strand_id
1 'polypeptide(L)' 'MEDVVRIYDEHAKSGLSNREILRRYIWPKYHICEKTFYNIINASADPRIIRRQEEMRAQLTLF' A
#
# COMPACT_ATOMS: atom_id res chain seq x y z
N MET A 1 -6.89 -0.67 -2.64
CA MET A 1 -5.41 -0.75 -2.55
C MET A 1 -4.90 -0.64 -1.12
N GLU A 2 -5.67 -0.07 -0.19
CA GLU A 2 -5.31 0.02 1.23
C GLU A 2 -4.99 -1.33 1.87
N ASP A 3 -5.65 -2.43 1.48
CA ASP A 3 -5.35 -3.76 2.03
C ASP A 3 -3.90 -4.20 1.81
N VAL A 4 -3.32 -3.95 0.63
CA VAL A 4 -1.93 -4.33 0.33
C VAL A 4 -0.96 -3.52 1.19
N VAL A 5 -1.25 -2.23 1.36
CA VAL A 5 -0.43 -1.31 2.18
C VAL A 5 -0.56 -1.67 3.66
N ARG A 6 -1.75 -2.03 4.14
CA ARG A 6 -1.98 -2.47 5.53
C ARG A 6 -1.24 -3.76 5.85
N ILE A 7 -1.37 -4.77 5.00
CA ILE A 7 -0.65 -6.05 5.13
C ILE A 7 0.86 -5.80 5.11
N TYR A 8 1.33 -4.91 4.23
CA TYR A 8 2.74 -4.52 4.19
C TYR A 8 3.20 -3.86 5.48
N ASP A 9 2.49 -2.84 5.99
CA ASP A 9 2.87 -2.11 7.19
C ASP A 9 2.91 -3.01 8.44
N GLU A 10 1.95 -3.92 8.56
CA GLU A 10 1.86 -4.89 9.66
C GLU A 10 3.05 -5.88 9.64
N HIS A 11 3.40 -6.42 8.48
CA HIS A 11 4.49 -7.39 8.37
C HIS A 11 5.88 -6.75 8.27
N ALA A 12 6.00 -5.52 7.77
CA ALA A 12 7.25 -4.77 7.76
C ALA A 12 7.74 -4.49 9.19
N LYS A 13 6.82 -4.23 10.13
CA LYS A 13 7.11 -4.09 11.56
C LYS A 13 7.56 -5.41 12.23
N SER A 14 7.21 -6.53 11.62
CA SER A 14 7.58 -7.87 12.09
C SER A 14 9.00 -8.30 11.67
N GLY A 15 9.72 -7.48 10.90
CA GLY A 15 11.10 -7.76 10.46
C GLY A 15 11.21 -8.64 9.22
N LEU A 16 10.10 -8.85 8.49
CA LEU A 16 10.10 -9.64 7.26
C LEU A 16 10.62 -8.81 6.08
N SER A 17 11.34 -9.47 5.17
CA SER A 17 11.80 -8.84 3.92
C SER A 17 10.63 -8.58 2.99
N ASN A 18 10.65 -7.46 2.27
CA ASN A 18 9.62 -7.05 1.31
C ASN A 18 9.23 -8.15 0.31
N ARG A 19 10.23 -8.88 -0.19
CA ARG A 19 10.04 -10.00 -1.11
C ARG A 19 9.31 -11.19 -0.48
N GLU A 20 9.53 -11.40 0.82
CA GLU A 20 8.87 -12.45 1.58
C GLU A 20 7.43 -12.09 1.91
N ILE A 21 7.18 -10.81 2.27
CA ILE A 21 5.84 -10.28 2.48
C ILE A 21 5.02 -10.38 1.18
N LEU A 22 5.62 -9.98 0.05
CA LEU A 22 5.03 -10.11 -1.27
C LEU A 22 4.66 -11.56 -1.55
N ARG A 23 5.57 -12.51 -1.37
CA ARG A 23 5.33 -13.91 -1.72
C ARG A 23 4.36 -14.63 -0.78
N ARG A 24 4.38 -14.34 0.53
CA ARG A 24 3.52 -15.00 1.53
C ARG A 24 2.11 -14.42 1.58
N TYR A 25 1.95 -13.10 1.50
CA TYR A 25 0.68 -12.46 1.81
C TYR A 25 -0.01 -11.83 0.60
N ILE A 26 0.75 -11.30 -0.35
CA ILE A 26 0.21 -10.47 -1.44
C ILE A 26 0.06 -11.28 -2.74
N TRP A 27 1.06 -12.10 -3.07
CA TRP A 27 1.09 -12.95 -4.26
C TRP A 27 -0.11 -13.93 -4.34
N PRO A 28 -0.47 -14.68 -3.27
CA PRO A 28 -1.59 -15.62 -3.35
C PRO A 28 -2.97 -14.94 -3.50
N LYS A 29 -3.06 -13.63 -3.25
CA LYS A 29 -4.33 -12.90 -3.24
C LYS A 29 -4.50 -11.98 -4.45
N TYR A 30 -3.41 -11.39 -4.93
CA TYR A 30 -3.43 -10.33 -5.95
C TYR A 30 -2.61 -10.67 -7.20
N HIS A 31 -1.79 -11.74 -7.21
CA HIS A 31 -0.96 -12.15 -8.35
C HIS A 31 -0.17 -11.00 -9.02
N ILE A 32 0.31 -10.05 -8.23
CA ILE A 32 1.05 -8.90 -8.74
C ILE A 32 2.56 -9.16 -8.79
N CYS A 33 3.21 -8.55 -9.78
CA CYS A 33 4.66 -8.55 -9.91
C CYS A 33 5.31 -7.62 -8.87
N GLU A 34 6.57 -7.88 -8.55
CA GLU A 34 7.36 -7.08 -7.60
C GLU A 34 7.42 -5.58 -7.98
N LYS A 35 7.53 -5.27 -9.27
CA LYS A 35 7.50 -3.90 -9.77
C LYS A 35 6.18 -3.19 -9.45
N THR A 36 5.06 -3.88 -9.62
CA THR A 36 3.73 -3.36 -9.29
C THR A 36 3.58 -3.17 -7.78
N PHE A 37 4.12 -4.10 -6.99
CA PHE A 37 4.14 -3.99 -5.54
C PHE A 37 4.89 -2.74 -5.07
N TYR A 38 6.13 -2.52 -5.53
CA TYR A 38 6.88 -1.31 -5.19
C TYR A 38 6.20 -0.04 -5.69
N ASN A 39 5.57 -0.07 -6.86
CA ASN A 39 4.83 1.08 -7.37
C ASN A 39 3.63 1.44 -6.47
N ILE A 40 2.92 0.45 -5.93
CA ILE A 40 1.80 0.66 -5.00
C ILE A 40 2.31 1.20 -3.66
N ILE A 41 3.36 0.61 -3.09
CA ILE A 41 3.94 1.07 -1.82
C ILE A 41 4.48 2.50 -1.97
N ASN A 42 5.20 2.78 -3.05
CA ASN A 42 5.77 4.10 -3.31
C ASN A 42 4.67 5.14 -3.57
N ALA A 43 3.63 4.80 -4.34
CA ALA A 43 2.48 5.67 -4.53
C ALA A 43 1.72 5.92 -3.22
N SER A 44 1.67 4.93 -2.33
CA SER A 44 1.04 5.09 -1.01
C SER A 44 1.89 5.91 -0.03
N ALA A 45 3.22 5.87 -0.17
CA ALA A 45 4.15 6.65 0.64
C ALA A 45 4.42 8.05 0.07
N ASP A 46 3.99 8.31 -1.18
CA ASP A 46 4.23 9.60 -1.82
C ASP A 46 3.36 10.70 -1.17
N PRO A 47 3.98 11.77 -0.63
CA PRO A 47 3.27 12.82 0.09
C PRO A 47 2.26 13.57 -0.78
N ARG A 48 2.41 13.55 -2.12
CA ARG A 48 1.43 14.16 -3.04
C ARG A 48 0.15 13.33 -3.11
N ILE A 49 0.26 12.01 -3.08
CA ILE A 49 -0.89 11.10 -3.10
C ILE A 49 -1.63 11.16 -1.76
N ILE A 50 -0.89 11.17 -0.65
CA ILE A 50 -1.46 11.31 0.70
C ILE A 50 -2.25 12.62 0.80
N ARG A 51 -1.64 13.74 0.38
CA ARG A 51 -2.29 15.06 0.39
C ARG A 51 -3.50 15.11 -0.55
N ARG A 52 -3.42 14.50 -1.74
CA ARG A 52 -4.55 14.42 -2.68
C ARG A 52 -5.71 13.59 -2.14
N GLN A 53 -5.43 12.49 -1.44
CA GLN A 53 -6.45 11.69 -0.78
C GLN A 53 -7.10 12.45 0.38
N GLU A 54 -6.31 13.18 1.17
CA GLU A 54 -6.84 14.04 2.24
C GLU A 54 -7.74 15.15 1.68
N GLU A 55 -7.32 15.82 0.60
CA GLU A 55 -8.14 16.82 -0.08
C GLU A 55 -9.43 16.24 -0.66
N MET A 56 -9.39 15.05 -1.28
CA MET A 56 -10.60 14.36 -1.75
C MET A 56 -11.53 13.96 -0.60
N ARG A 57 -10.99 13.46 0.53
CA ARG A 57 -11.78 13.11 1.71
C ARG A 57 -12.42 14.35 2.35
N ALA A 58 -11.68 15.46 2.43
CA ALA A 58 -12.20 16.74 2.93
C ALA A 58 -13.35 17.28 2.06
N GLN A 59 -13.27 17.11 0.74
CA GLN A 59 -14.35 17.52 -0.18
C GLN A 59 -15.61 16.65 -0.05
N LEU A 60 -15.47 15.34 0.23
CA LEU A 60 -16.60 14.43 0.42
C LEU A 60 -17.32 14.63 1.76
N THR A 61 -16.64 15.18 2.77
CA THR A 61 -17.23 15.43 4.09
C THR A 61 -18.01 16.75 4.15
N LEU A 62 -17.98 17.55 3.09
CA LEU A 62 -18.61 18.88 3.03
C LEU A 62 -20.06 18.84 2.48
N PHE A 63 -20.66 17.66 2.34
CA PHE A 63 -22.05 17.47 1.90
C PHE A 63 -22.88 16.73 2.95
#